data_AF-A0A7S2SDL3-F1
#
_entry.id   AF-A0A7S2SDL3-F1
#
_cell.length_a   1.000
_cell.length_b   1.000
_cell.length_c   1.000
_cell.angle_alpha   90.00
_cell.angle_beta   90.00
_cell.angle_gamma   90.00
#
_symmetry.space_group_name_H-M   'P 1'
#
loop_
_entity.id
_entity.type
_entity.pdbx_description
1 polymer ?
#
loop_
_entity_poly.entity_id
_entity_poly.type
_entity_poly.pdbx_seq_one_letter_code
_entity_poly.pdbx_strand_id
1 'polypeptide(L)'
;LLKINDERAFSNGSFRNSVRRNAEGDDVEKTADEITCSSDDPGFLHMINLTPKLKFHWKLDVWNEGNSDSHKVSIKLQYQGTAWLGFGISKFGVVAGSDAIIGIPAANGDKPLKYKLTSWGPDGAKEVEADKQTLTDHTITQQGGETILKFTKLLEEDGETYLNPAGHTTYLYAIGEGNSFSKPEKDGVFHLDLSRCGAGTISIGTGTYKAAWIAHATFATLAWAILSPCAIATAWFRTLVPSSWIYIHVGAN
;
A
#
# COMPACT_ATOMS: atom_id res chain seq x y z
N LEU A 1 -18.43 43.59 53.30
CA LEU A 1 -19.37 42.86 54.18
C LEU A 1 -20.17 41.89 53.33
N LEU A 2 -20.26 40.63 53.77
CA LEU A 2 -21.14 39.52 53.37
C LEU A 2 -20.87 38.76 52.04
N LYS A 3 -20.24 37.59 52.21
CA LYS A 3 -20.41 36.35 51.42
C LYS A 3 -21.85 35.82 51.56
N ILE A 4 -22.39 35.19 50.52
CA ILE A 4 -23.16 33.92 50.63
C ILE A 4 -22.90 33.08 49.37
N ASN A 5 -22.43 31.85 49.57
CA ASN A 5 -22.40 30.73 48.62
C ASN A 5 -23.77 30.04 48.61
N ASP A 6 -24.19 29.43 47.51
CA ASP A 6 -24.80 28.09 47.61
C ASP A 6 -24.59 27.26 46.33
N GLU A 7 -24.08 26.06 46.56
CA GLU A 7 -23.98 24.95 45.61
C GLU A 7 -25.24 24.09 45.78
N ARG A 8 -25.83 23.56 44.70
CA ARG A 8 -26.19 22.13 44.67
C ARG A 8 -26.61 21.62 43.29
N ALA A 9 -26.02 20.48 42.98
CA ALA A 9 -26.26 19.59 41.85
C ALA A 9 -27.53 18.73 42.00
N PHE A 10 -28.11 18.34 40.87
CA PHE A 10 -28.89 17.10 40.64
C PHE A 10 -28.76 16.79 39.12
N SER A 11 -28.00 15.79 38.68
CA SER A 11 -28.25 14.33 38.70
C SER A 11 -29.09 13.81 37.51
N ASN A 12 -28.38 13.12 36.60
CA ASN A 12 -28.75 11.90 35.88
C ASN A 12 -30.09 11.82 35.12
N GLY A 13 -29.98 11.91 33.78
CA GLY A 13 -30.96 11.37 32.83
C GLY A 13 -30.28 10.43 31.84
N SER A 14 -30.25 9.13 32.17
CA SER A 14 -29.79 8.04 31.31
C SER A 14 -30.76 7.84 30.15
N PHE A 15 -30.36 8.17 28.92
CA PHE A 15 -31.04 7.70 27.71
C PHE A 15 -30.33 6.47 27.17
N ARG A 16 -30.86 5.31 27.55
CA ARG A 16 -30.61 4.02 26.89
C ARG A 16 -31.17 4.10 25.48
N ASN A 17 -30.32 4.11 24.46
CA ASN A 17 -30.75 3.78 23.11
C ASN A 17 -30.46 2.31 22.82
N SER A 18 -31.54 1.59 22.54
CA SER A 18 -31.58 0.15 22.36
C SER A 18 -30.83 -0.27 21.11
N VAL A 19 -29.99 -1.28 21.29
CA VAL A 19 -29.39 -2.12 20.26
C VAL A 19 -30.46 -2.62 19.28
N ARG A 20 -30.40 -2.15 18.03
CA ARG A 20 -30.87 -2.90 16.85
C ARG A 20 -29.65 -3.36 16.08
N ARG A 21 -29.40 -4.67 16.13
CA ARG A 21 -28.41 -5.36 15.30
C ARG A 21 -28.95 -5.42 13.88
N ASN A 22 -28.34 -4.65 12.97
CA ASN A 22 -28.30 -5.00 11.55
C ASN A 22 -26.85 -5.36 11.23
N ALA A 23 -26.68 -6.51 10.59
CA ALA A 23 -25.42 -7.02 10.13
C ALA A 23 -25.19 -6.51 8.71
N GLU A 24 -24.28 -5.55 8.54
CA GLU A 24 -23.70 -5.13 7.26
C GLU A 24 -22.35 -4.47 7.58
N GLY A 25 -21.34 -4.72 6.73
CA GLY A 25 -19.93 -4.52 7.05
C GLY A 25 -19.58 -3.09 7.46
N ASP A 26 -18.99 -2.97 8.64
CA ASP A 26 -18.39 -1.74 9.15
C ASP A 26 -17.10 -1.41 8.38
N ASP A 27 -17.23 -0.78 7.22
CA ASP A 27 -16.24 0.19 6.78
C ASP A 27 -16.40 1.39 7.73
N VAL A 28 -15.60 1.42 8.78
CA VAL A 28 -15.54 2.57 9.69
C VAL A 28 -14.97 3.75 8.91
N GLU A 29 -15.84 4.52 8.28
CA GLU A 29 -15.57 5.88 7.85
C GLU A 29 -15.24 6.69 9.11
N LYS A 30 -13.95 6.75 9.45
CA LYS A 30 -13.46 7.65 10.47
C LYS A 30 -13.73 9.07 9.98
N THR A 31 -14.68 9.74 10.63
CA THR A 31 -14.86 11.18 10.54
C THR A 31 -13.51 11.88 10.72
N ALA A 32 -13.21 12.81 9.83
CA ALA A 32 -11.98 13.59 9.78
C ALA A 32 -11.79 14.45 11.04
N ASP A 33 -11.32 13.83 12.12
CA ASP A 33 -10.41 14.50 13.04
C ASP A 33 -9.20 14.94 12.20
N GLU A 34 -8.83 16.22 12.27
CA GLU A 34 -7.69 16.80 11.56
C GLU A 34 -6.47 15.87 11.67
N ILE A 35 -6.22 15.09 10.62
CA ILE A 35 -4.96 14.36 10.50
C ILE A 35 -3.92 15.43 10.20
N THR A 36 -3.33 16.00 11.24
CA THR A 36 -2.14 16.83 11.15
C THR A 36 -0.98 15.90 10.77
N CYS A 37 -0.76 15.70 9.47
CA CYS A 37 0.34 14.89 8.96
C CYS A 37 1.66 15.69 8.95
N SER A 38 1.88 16.60 9.90
CA SER A 38 3.14 17.36 9.99
C SER A 38 4.31 16.43 10.29
N SER A 39 5.41 16.60 9.56
CA SER A 39 6.63 15.84 9.82
C SER A 39 7.28 16.23 11.15
N ASP A 40 7.82 15.24 11.86
CA ASP A 40 8.74 15.42 12.99
C ASP A 40 10.20 15.61 12.54
N ASP A 41 10.49 15.40 11.24
CA ASP A 41 11.76 15.72 10.59
C ASP A 41 11.66 17.08 9.88
N PRO A 42 12.50 18.08 10.23
CA PRO A 42 12.44 19.43 9.66
C PRO A 42 12.81 19.50 8.17
N GLY A 43 13.42 18.45 7.61
CA GLY A 43 13.70 18.34 6.18
C GLY A 43 12.48 17.97 5.33
N PHE A 44 11.34 17.67 5.96
CA PHE A 44 10.11 17.24 5.29
C PHE A 44 8.92 18.04 5.81
N LEU A 45 7.89 18.18 4.98
CA LEU A 45 6.67 18.90 5.36
C LEU A 45 5.65 17.97 5.99
N HIS A 46 5.60 16.74 5.49
CA HIS A 46 4.56 15.80 5.84
C HIS A 46 5.09 14.43 6.28
N MET A 47 4.34 13.73 7.14
CA MET A 47 4.62 12.40 7.63
C MET A 47 3.36 11.60 7.95
N ILE A 48 3.39 10.31 7.64
CA ILE A 48 2.42 9.31 8.11
C ILE A 48 3.14 8.08 8.64
N ASN A 49 2.47 7.35 9.54
CA ASN A 49 2.91 6.03 9.96
C ASN A 49 2.30 4.97 9.03
N LEU A 50 3.14 4.26 8.27
CA LEU A 50 2.70 3.13 7.44
C LEU A 50 2.52 1.86 8.29
N THR A 51 3.38 1.69 9.29
CA THR A 51 3.28 0.65 10.32
C THR A 51 3.72 1.24 11.67
N PRO A 52 3.55 0.53 12.81
CA PRO A 52 4.06 1.00 14.10
C PRO A 52 5.57 1.27 14.13
N LYS A 53 6.34 0.72 13.18
CA LYS A 53 7.80 0.86 13.09
C LYS A 53 8.29 1.57 11.84
N LEU A 54 7.40 1.91 10.89
CA LEU A 54 7.77 2.49 9.59
C LEU A 54 7.04 3.82 9.40
N LYS A 55 7.81 4.90 9.34
CA LYS A 55 7.33 6.24 8.99
C LYS A 55 7.66 6.56 7.54
N PHE A 56 6.73 7.23 6.88
CA PHE A 56 6.91 7.80 5.55
C PHE A 56 6.81 9.31 5.65
N HIS A 57 7.88 10.01 5.26
CA HIS A 57 7.94 11.46 5.20
C HIS A 57 8.08 11.91 3.76
N TRP A 58 7.46 13.04 3.42
CA TRP A 58 7.60 13.63 2.10
C TRP A 58 7.58 15.16 2.13
N LYS A 59 8.16 15.73 1.08
CA LYS A 59 7.95 17.12 0.69
C LYS A 59 7.91 17.20 -0.83
N LEU A 60 7.04 18.05 -1.35
CA LEU A 60 7.00 18.40 -2.75
C LEU A 60 7.79 19.68 -2.96
N ASP A 61 8.82 19.60 -3.79
CA ASP A 61 9.52 20.77 -4.31
C ASP A 61 8.82 21.13 -5.63
N VAL A 62 7.68 21.83 -5.53
CA VAL A 62 6.94 22.35 -6.69
C VAL A 62 7.51 23.73 -7.03
N TRP A 63 8.18 23.86 -8.16
CA TRP A 63 8.60 25.17 -8.66
C TRP A 63 7.38 25.99 -9.09
N ASN A 64 7.40 27.28 -8.77
CA ASN A 64 6.36 28.26 -9.09
C ASN A 64 5.95 28.21 -10.57
N GLU A 65 4.68 28.53 -10.85
CA GLU A 65 4.04 28.52 -12.18
C GLU A 65 4.97 29.04 -13.29
N GLY A 66 5.26 28.18 -14.27
CA GLY A 66 5.92 28.59 -15.52
C GLY A 66 7.03 27.67 -16.04
N ASN A 67 7.41 26.60 -15.33
CA ASN A 67 8.41 25.64 -15.84
C ASN A 67 8.11 24.20 -15.38
N SER A 68 7.69 23.34 -16.31
CA SER A 68 7.30 21.94 -16.08
C SER A 68 8.46 21.03 -15.65
N ASP A 69 9.71 21.46 -15.84
CA ASP A 69 10.87 20.56 -15.83
C ASP A 69 11.50 20.37 -14.44
N SER A 70 10.86 20.83 -13.35
CA SER A 70 11.46 20.79 -12.01
C SER A 70 10.53 20.39 -10.87
N HIS A 71 9.44 19.68 -11.15
CA HIS A 71 8.63 19.10 -10.09
C HIS A 71 9.34 17.87 -9.51
N LYS A 72 9.72 17.96 -8.24
CA LYS A 72 10.40 16.88 -7.51
C LYS A 72 9.65 16.53 -6.23
N VAL A 73 9.81 15.28 -5.80
CA VAL A 73 9.41 14.82 -4.48
C VAL A 73 10.65 14.31 -3.75
N SER A 74 10.86 14.79 -2.53
CA SER A 74 11.78 14.14 -1.60
C SER A 74 11.00 13.23 -0.68
N ILE A 75 11.48 12.00 -0.54
CA ILE A 75 10.86 10.94 0.26
C ILE A 75 11.87 10.43 1.27
N LYS A 76 11.40 10.13 2.47
CA LYS A 76 12.13 9.40 3.50
C LYS A 76 11.27 8.28 4.08
N LEU A 77 11.80 7.07 4.09
CA LEU A 77 11.32 5.96 4.89
C LEU A 77 12.23 5.81 6.11
N GLN A 78 11.65 5.88 7.31
CA GLN A 78 12.36 5.67 8.57
C GLN A 78 11.80 4.43 9.26
N TYR A 79 12.63 3.40 9.36
CA TYR A 79 12.28 2.11 9.94
C TYR A 79 13.03 1.87 11.27
N GLN A 80 12.30 1.49 12.31
CA GLN A 80 12.87 1.04 13.59
C GLN A 80 13.32 -0.43 13.51
N GLY A 81 14.47 -0.63 12.86
CA GLY A 81 15.18 -1.90 12.75
C GLY A 81 16.26 -1.84 11.68
N THR A 82 16.98 -2.95 11.51
CA THR A 82 18.00 -3.12 10.46
C THR A 82 17.44 -3.98 9.33
N ALA A 83 17.16 -3.36 8.17
CA ALA A 83 16.64 -4.02 6.99
C ALA A 83 17.03 -3.28 5.71
N TRP A 84 16.90 -3.90 4.55
CA TRP A 84 16.72 -3.17 3.31
C TRP A 84 15.31 -2.59 3.23
N LEU A 85 15.14 -1.46 2.56
CA LEU A 85 13.87 -0.77 2.41
C LEU A 85 13.53 -0.58 0.93
N GLY A 86 12.26 -0.73 0.59
CA GLY A 86 11.74 -0.49 -0.75
C GLY A 86 10.56 0.47 -0.73
N PHE A 87 10.52 1.38 -1.70
CA PHE A 87 9.38 2.25 -2.00
C PHE A 87 8.98 2.01 -3.45
N GLY A 88 7.71 1.68 -3.70
CA GLY A 88 7.19 1.40 -5.04
C GLY A 88 6.08 2.35 -5.47
N ILE A 89 5.96 2.52 -6.78
CA ILE A 89 4.92 3.30 -7.44
C ILE A 89 4.22 2.35 -8.41
N SER A 90 2.93 2.11 -8.19
CA SER A 90 2.14 1.16 -8.97
C SER A 90 0.88 1.82 -9.52
N LYS A 91 0.48 1.44 -10.74
CA LYS A 91 -0.79 1.87 -11.31
C LYS A 91 -1.99 1.12 -10.73
N PHE A 92 -1.78 -0.12 -10.29
CA PHE A 92 -2.85 -1.04 -9.89
C PHE A 92 -2.64 -1.69 -8.52
N GLY A 93 -1.66 -1.20 -7.73
CA GLY A 93 -1.35 -1.78 -6.42
C GLY A 93 -0.70 -3.17 -6.48
N VAL A 94 -0.24 -3.60 -7.65
CA VAL A 94 0.49 -4.85 -7.85
C VAL A 94 1.98 -4.59 -8.06
N VAL A 95 2.80 -5.56 -7.69
CA VAL A 95 4.27 -5.51 -7.79
C VAL A 95 4.72 -5.62 -9.25
N ALA A 96 4.15 -6.54 -10.03
CA ALA A 96 4.51 -6.69 -11.43
C ALA A 96 4.05 -5.48 -12.27
N GLY A 97 4.95 -4.91 -13.06
CA GLY A 97 4.75 -3.69 -13.85
C GLY A 97 4.89 -2.39 -13.06
N SER A 98 5.36 -2.45 -11.80
CA SER A 98 5.58 -1.24 -10.98
C SER A 98 7.04 -0.77 -11.01
N ASP A 99 7.24 0.47 -10.59
CA ASP A 99 8.55 1.08 -10.42
C ASP A 99 8.92 1.08 -8.94
N ALA A 100 10.19 0.87 -8.61
CA ALA A 100 10.63 0.88 -7.22
C ALA A 100 11.97 1.57 -7.03
N ILE A 101 12.14 2.16 -5.84
CA ILE A 101 13.41 2.60 -5.30
C ILE A 101 13.74 1.64 -4.16
N ILE A 102 14.87 0.94 -4.26
CA ILE A 102 15.31 -0.03 -3.26
C ILE A 102 16.66 0.41 -2.70
N GLY A 103 16.73 0.49 -1.37
CA GLY A 103 17.96 0.75 -0.64
C GLY A 103 18.40 -0.49 0.13
N ILE A 104 19.55 -1.04 -0.24
CA ILE A 104 20.15 -2.21 0.40
C ILE A 104 21.37 -1.72 1.20
N PRO A 105 21.34 -1.76 2.54
CA PRO A 105 22.48 -1.34 3.35
C PRO A 105 23.67 -2.30 3.15
N ALA A 106 24.75 -1.82 2.52
CA ALA A 106 26.02 -2.52 2.44
C ALA A 106 27.06 -1.92 3.39
N ALA A 107 28.09 -2.70 3.75
CA ALA A 107 29.15 -2.27 4.67
C ALA A 107 29.89 -1.00 4.19
N ASN A 108 29.89 -0.75 2.88
CA ASN A 108 30.55 0.40 2.25
C ASN A 108 29.57 1.45 1.70
N GLY A 109 28.29 1.40 2.11
CA GLY A 109 27.31 2.44 1.78
C GLY A 109 26.88 2.45 0.31
N ASP A 110 26.23 1.36 -0.13
CA ASP A 110 25.54 1.36 -1.41
C ASP A 110 24.45 2.45 -1.43
N LYS A 111 24.21 3.01 -2.61
CA LYS A 111 23.20 4.05 -2.80
C LYS A 111 21.89 3.39 -3.23
N PRO A 112 20.73 3.94 -2.85
CA PRO A 112 19.46 3.48 -3.39
C PRO A 112 19.43 3.62 -4.91
N LEU A 113 18.85 2.62 -5.59
CA LEU A 113 18.70 2.56 -7.05
C LEU A 113 17.23 2.41 -7.44
N LYS A 114 16.93 2.78 -8.69
CA LYS A 114 15.64 2.54 -9.35
C LYS A 114 15.59 1.16 -10.00
N TYR A 115 14.44 0.51 -9.88
CA TYR A 115 14.14 -0.81 -10.42
C TYR A 115 12.80 -0.82 -11.15
N LYS A 116 12.74 -1.58 -12.24
CA LYS A 116 11.49 -2.09 -12.81
C LYS A 116 11.16 -3.41 -12.14
N LEU A 117 9.95 -3.52 -11.62
CA LEU A 117 9.46 -4.74 -10.99
C LEU A 117 8.66 -5.54 -12.01
N THR A 118 9.21 -6.66 -12.46
CA THR A 118 8.62 -7.54 -13.49
C THR A 118 7.86 -8.73 -12.90
N SER A 119 8.22 -9.14 -11.68
CA SER A 119 7.58 -10.19 -10.92
C SER A 119 7.79 -9.95 -9.42
N TRP A 120 7.20 -10.81 -8.60
CA TRP A 120 7.40 -10.74 -7.16
C TRP A 120 8.69 -11.44 -6.73
N GLY A 121 9.48 -10.77 -5.89
CA GLY A 121 10.75 -11.26 -5.37
C GLY A 121 11.99 -10.66 -6.06
N PRO A 122 13.20 -11.01 -5.59
CA PRO A 122 14.45 -10.39 -6.05
C PRO A 122 14.70 -10.52 -7.55
N ASP A 123 14.42 -11.69 -8.12
CA ASP A 123 14.64 -11.95 -9.55
C ASP A 123 13.77 -11.05 -10.45
N GLY A 124 12.63 -10.58 -9.92
CA GLY A 124 11.71 -9.69 -10.59
C GLY A 124 12.14 -8.22 -10.58
N ALA A 125 13.06 -7.83 -9.70
CA ALA A 125 13.59 -6.48 -9.62
C ALA A 125 14.75 -6.30 -10.60
N LYS A 126 14.51 -5.57 -11.69
CA LYS A 126 15.52 -5.27 -12.70
C LYS A 126 15.96 -3.83 -12.54
N GLU A 127 17.25 -3.61 -12.30
CA GLU A 127 17.80 -2.25 -12.24
C GLU A 127 17.48 -1.51 -13.53
N VAL A 128 17.10 -0.25 -13.36
CA VAL A 128 16.97 0.67 -14.48
C VAL A 128 18.37 1.02 -14.99
N GLU A 129 18.52 1.20 -16.31
CA GLU A 129 19.78 1.56 -16.96
C GLU A 129 20.49 2.75 -16.30
N ALA A 130 21.82 2.76 -16.32
CA ALA A 130 22.62 3.72 -15.54
C ALA A 130 22.36 5.19 -15.88
N ASP A 131 22.08 5.51 -17.14
CA ASP A 131 21.72 6.85 -17.62
C ASP A 131 20.33 7.30 -17.15
N LYS A 132 19.48 6.34 -16.79
CA LYS A 132 18.15 6.54 -16.22
C LYS A 132 18.16 6.50 -14.68
N GLN A 133 19.29 6.27 -14.01
CA GLN A 133 19.43 6.38 -12.54
C GLN A 133 19.56 7.85 -12.09
N THR A 134 18.44 8.57 -12.14
CA THR A 134 18.35 10.03 -11.93
C THR A 134 18.05 10.47 -10.49
N LEU A 135 18.04 9.54 -9.54
CA LEU A 135 17.79 9.89 -8.13
C LEU A 135 18.81 10.92 -7.65
N THR A 136 18.36 11.89 -6.87
CA THR A 136 19.20 12.90 -6.22
C THR A 136 19.04 12.82 -4.71
N ASP A 137 20.00 13.33 -3.93
CA ASP A 137 19.98 13.30 -2.45
C ASP A 137 19.67 11.92 -1.84
N HIS A 138 20.08 10.86 -2.53
CA HIS A 138 19.67 9.50 -2.23
C HIS A 138 20.70 8.78 -1.34
N THR A 139 20.20 8.21 -0.24
CA THR A 139 21.02 7.54 0.78
C THR A 139 20.23 6.41 1.43
N ILE A 140 20.91 5.34 1.78
CA ILE A 140 20.43 4.33 2.73
C ILE A 140 21.44 4.28 3.88
N THR A 141 21.00 4.53 5.10
CA THR A 141 21.87 4.53 6.28
C THR A 141 21.27 3.69 7.39
N GLN A 142 22.15 3.10 8.21
CA GLN A 142 21.77 2.38 9.41
C GLN A 142 22.56 2.89 10.60
N GLN A 143 21.87 3.40 11.61
CA GLN A 143 22.48 3.91 12.83
C GLN A 143 21.48 3.81 13.98
N GLY A 144 21.96 3.46 15.18
CA GLY A 144 21.13 3.49 16.39
C GLY A 144 19.95 2.52 16.38
N GLY A 145 20.03 1.43 15.61
CA GLY A 145 18.93 0.47 15.45
C GLY A 145 17.83 0.92 14.48
N GLU A 146 18.06 1.99 13.72
CA GLU A 146 17.15 2.45 12.67
C GLU A 146 17.78 2.31 11.28
N THR A 147 16.93 2.09 10.27
CA THR A 147 17.27 2.18 8.86
C THR A 147 16.55 3.38 8.24
N ILE A 148 17.28 4.23 7.54
CA ILE A 148 16.73 5.40 6.86
C ILE A 148 17.03 5.31 5.37
N LEU A 149 15.99 5.17 4.55
CA LEU A 149 16.04 5.34 3.11
C LEU A 149 15.54 6.74 2.76
N LYS A 150 16.36 7.53 2.08
CA LYS A 150 16.02 8.87 1.61
C LYS A 150 16.38 9.01 0.14
N PHE A 151 15.56 9.74 -0.62
CA PHE A 151 15.86 10.10 -2.01
C PHE A 151 14.98 11.26 -2.49
N THR A 152 15.41 11.92 -3.56
CA THR A 152 14.64 12.89 -4.32
C THR A 152 14.48 12.40 -5.75
N LYS A 153 13.25 12.40 -6.25
CA LYS A 153 12.87 11.91 -7.58
C LYS A 153 12.05 12.96 -8.33
N LEU A 154 12.19 13.02 -9.65
CA LEU A 154 11.31 13.80 -10.53
C LEU A 154 9.89 13.18 -10.53
N LEU A 155 8.86 14.02 -10.62
CA LEU A 155 7.48 13.52 -10.72
C LEU A 155 7.22 12.81 -12.06
N GLU A 156 7.90 13.22 -13.12
CA GLU A 156 7.79 12.65 -14.46
C GLU A 156 9.17 12.30 -15.00
N GLU A 157 9.30 11.09 -15.53
CA GLU A 157 10.53 10.60 -16.17
C GLU A 157 10.18 9.69 -17.35
N ASP A 158 11.00 9.73 -18.39
CA ASP A 158 10.77 8.92 -19.59
C ASP A 158 10.82 7.41 -19.28
N GLY A 159 9.75 6.71 -19.68
CA GLY A 159 9.59 5.28 -19.47
C GLY A 159 9.27 4.86 -18.04
N GLU A 160 8.94 5.80 -17.13
CA GLU A 160 8.50 5.50 -15.77
C GLU A 160 7.05 5.91 -15.51
N THR A 161 6.49 5.38 -14.43
CA THR A 161 5.15 5.74 -13.99
C THR A 161 5.17 7.17 -13.46
N TYR A 162 4.40 8.05 -14.11
CA TYR A 162 4.17 9.41 -13.63
C TYR A 162 3.64 9.40 -12.19
N LEU A 163 4.30 10.16 -11.33
CA LEU A 163 3.88 10.38 -9.96
C LEU A 163 2.97 11.61 -9.96
N ASN A 164 1.66 11.38 -9.92
CA ASN A 164 0.69 12.46 -9.83
C ASN A 164 0.62 12.98 -8.38
N PRO A 165 1.09 14.21 -8.11
CA PRO A 165 1.13 14.72 -6.75
C PRO A 165 -0.27 15.03 -6.20
N ALA A 166 -1.26 15.33 -7.07
CA ALA A 166 -2.62 15.72 -6.68
C ALA A 166 -3.67 14.62 -6.92
N GLY A 167 -3.21 13.42 -7.30
CA GLY A 167 -4.06 12.26 -7.56
C GLY A 167 -3.89 11.18 -6.51
N HIS A 168 -4.85 10.25 -6.46
CA HIS A 168 -4.68 8.99 -5.73
C HIS A 168 -3.65 8.12 -6.45
N THR A 169 -2.37 8.32 -6.15
CA THR A 169 -1.31 7.42 -6.60
C THR A 169 -1.24 6.23 -5.66
N THR A 170 -1.03 5.04 -6.23
CA THR A 170 -0.87 3.83 -5.42
C THR A 170 0.61 3.59 -5.16
N TYR A 171 0.98 3.59 -3.89
CA TYR A 171 2.33 3.37 -3.42
C TYR A 171 2.46 2.01 -2.77
N LEU A 172 3.65 1.45 -2.88
CA LEU A 172 4.05 0.21 -2.23
C LEU A 172 5.16 0.53 -1.22
N TYR A 173 5.20 -0.20 -0.12
CA TYR A 173 6.38 -0.23 0.73
C TYR A 173 6.83 -1.68 0.93
N ALA A 174 8.13 -1.85 1.19
CA ALA A 174 8.73 -3.14 1.50
C ALA A 174 9.81 -2.98 2.57
N ILE A 175 9.88 -3.94 3.48
CA ILE A 175 10.85 -4.07 4.55
C ILE A 175 11.47 -5.45 4.45
N GLY A 176 12.77 -5.51 4.30
CA GLY A 176 13.55 -6.75 4.32
C GLY A 176 13.66 -7.37 5.71
N GLU A 177 13.99 -8.66 5.75
CA GLU A 177 14.34 -9.36 7.00
C GLU A 177 15.73 -8.92 7.53
N GLY A 178 16.57 -8.35 6.66
CA GLY A 178 17.91 -7.90 7.00
C GLY A 178 18.53 -7.10 5.86
N ASN A 179 19.87 -7.06 5.82
CA ASN A 179 20.61 -6.21 4.87
C ASN A 179 20.93 -6.90 3.53
N SER A 180 20.55 -8.17 3.36
CA SER A 180 20.68 -8.88 2.09
C SER A 180 19.39 -8.72 1.30
N PHE A 181 19.51 -8.40 0.01
CA PHE A 181 18.33 -8.29 -0.86
C PHE A 181 17.66 -9.65 -1.00
N SER A 182 16.41 -9.73 -0.56
CA SER A 182 15.65 -10.96 -0.42
C SER A 182 14.16 -10.65 -0.61
N LYS A 183 13.30 -11.67 -0.44
CA LYS A 183 11.86 -11.43 -0.34
C LYS A 183 11.58 -10.52 0.87
N PRO A 184 10.70 -9.51 0.75
CA PRO A 184 10.33 -8.68 1.90
C PRO A 184 9.73 -9.51 3.03
N GLU A 185 10.13 -9.20 4.26
CA GLU A 185 9.49 -9.71 5.48
C GLU A 185 8.09 -9.10 5.63
N LYS A 186 7.99 -7.80 5.33
CA LYS A 186 6.74 -7.04 5.36
C LYS A 186 6.64 -6.13 4.15
N ASP A 187 5.48 -6.12 3.54
CA ASP A 187 5.12 -5.24 2.45
C ASP A 187 3.68 -4.74 2.62
N GLY A 188 3.29 -3.76 1.82
CA GLY A 188 1.94 -3.25 1.83
C GLY A 188 1.69 -2.20 0.76
N VAL A 189 0.42 -1.86 0.61
CA VAL A 189 -0.07 -0.89 -0.36
C VAL A 189 -0.70 0.28 0.41
N PHE A 190 -0.45 1.49 -0.05
CA PHE A 190 -1.14 2.66 0.48
C PHE A 190 -1.44 3.67 -0.61
N HIS A 191 -2.50 4.45 -0.40
CA HIS A 191 -2.92 5.50 -1.31
C HIS A 191 -2.74 6.85 -0.61
N LEU A 192 -2.15 7.81 -1.33
CA LEU A 192 -1.86 9.13 -0.79
C LEU A 192 -1.88 10.18 -1.90
N ASP A 193 -2.48 11.32 -1.61
CA ASP A 193 -2.32 12.56 -2.37
C ASP A 193 -1.14 13.33 -1.75
N LEU A 194 -0.03 13.46 -2.48
CA LEU A 194 1.17 14.12 -1.94
C LEU A 194 1.00 15.63 -1.80
N SER A 195 0.06 16.23 -2.52
CA SER A 195 -0.23 17.68 -2.52
C SER A 195 -1.08 18.12 -1.34
N ARG A 196 -1.76 17.16 -0.68
CA ARG A 196 -2.69 17.45 0.43
C ARG A 196 -2.38 16.59 1.63
N CYS A 197 -2.10 17.26 2.73
CA CYS A 197 -2.17 16.66 4.05
C CYS A 197 -3.64 16.54 4.46
N GLY A 198 -4.19 15.32 4.56
CA GLY A 198 -5.44 15.08 5.30
C GLY A 198 -6.78 15.26 4.57
N ALA A 199 -6.82 15.44 3.24
CA ALA A 199 -8.09 15.51 2.48
C ALA A 199 -8.39 14.26 1.62
N GLY A 200 -7.44 13.33 1.55
CA GLY A 200 -7.63 12.02 0.90
C GLY A 200 -7.74 10.93 1.96
N THR A 201 -8.65 9.98 1.75
CA THR A 201 -8.76 8.78 2.56
C THR A 201 -7.41 8.06 2.50
N ILE A 202 -6.62 8.11 3.59
CA ILE A 202 -5.41 7.30 3.71
C ILE A 202 -5.87 5.86 3.86
N SER A 203 -6.02 5.17 2.72
CA SER A 203 -6.31 3.75 2.69
C SER A 203 -4.97 3.02 2.74
N ILE A 204 -4.48 2.75 3.95
CA ILE A 204 -3.41 1.77 4.15
C ILE A 204 -4.07 0.41 3.94
N GLY A 205 -3.98 -0.09 2.71
CA GLY A 205 -4.35 -1.44 2.39
C GLY A 205 -3.32 -2.37 3.03
N THR A 206 -3.59 -2.85 4.24
CA THR A 206 -3.16 -4.21 4.55
C THR A 206 -3.91 -5.06 3.54
N GLY A 207 -3.24 -5.49 2.47
CA GLY A 207 -3.84 -6.30 1.42
C GLY A 207 -4.34 -7.62 1.99
N THR A 208 -5.43 -7.60 2.74
CA THR A 208 -6.14 -8.79 3.15
C THR A 208 -6.89 -9.21 1.92
N TYR A 209 -6.27 -10.10 1.15
CA TYR A 209 -6.87 -10.79 0.02
C TYR A 209 -8.12 -11.59 0.41
N LYS A 210 -8.66 -11.44 1.63
CA LYS A 210 -9.79 -12.20 2.19
C LYS A 210 -10.95 -12.32 1.21
N ALA A 211 -11.33 -11.25 0.53
CA ALA A 211 -12.38 -11.29 -0.50
C ALA A 211 -11.99 -12.20 -1.69
N ALA A 212 -10.76 -12.09 -2.19
CA ALA A 212 -10.24 -12.97 -3.24
C ALA A 212 -10.11 -14.43 -2.77
N TRP A 213 -9.69 -14.68 -1.53
CA TRP A 213 -9.65 -16.02 -0.93
C TRP A 213 -11.05 -16.61 -0.77
N ILE A 214 -12.04 -15.80 -0.34
CA ILE A 214 -13.45 -16.22 -0.25
C ILE A 214 -13.99 -16.52 -1.64
N ALA A 215 -13.76 -15.65 -2.62
CA ALA A 215 -14.18 -15.87 -4.00
C ALA A 215 -13.56 -17.17 -4.55
N HIS A 216 -12.24 -17.34 -4.41
CA HIS A 216 -11.53 -18.53 -4.86
C HIS A 216 -12.05 -19.80 -4.17
N ALA A 217 -12.21 -19.79 -2.84
CA ALA A 217 -12.77 -20.91 -2.09
C ALA A 217 -14.21 -21.24 -2.52
N THR A 218 -15.02 -20.22 -2.82
CA THR A 218 -16.40 -20.40 -3.30
C THR A 218 -16.40 -21.05 -4.68
N PHE A 219 -15.61 -20.54 -5.64
CA PHE A 219 -15.49 -21.13 -6.97
C PHE A 219 -14.89 -22.54 -6.92
N ALA A 220 -13.90 -22.77 -6.07
CA ALA A 220 -13.34 -24.10 -5.86
C ALA A 220 -14.40 -25.06 -5.30
N THR A 221 -15.22 -24.62 -4.35
CA THR A 221 -16.31 -25.45 -3.81
C THR A 221 -17.35 -25.79 -4.87
N LEU A 222 -17.78 -24.80 -5.66
CA LEU A 222 -18.73 -25.04 -6.76
C LEU A 222 -18.14 -26.00 -7.81
N ALA A 223 -16.87 -25.81 -8.18
CA ALA A 223 -16.19 -26.67 -9.14
C ALA A 223 -16.06 -28.11 -8.63
N TRP A 224 -15.51 -28.30 -7.42
CA TRP A 224 -15.16 -29.63 -6.92
C TRP A 224 -16.34 -30.37 -6.27
N ALA A 225 -17.27 -29.68 -5.62
CA ALA A 225 -18.38 -30.32 -4.90
C ALA A 225 -19.66 -30.46 -5.75
N ILE A 226 -19.83 -29.62 -6.78
CA ILE A 226 -21.03 -29.66 -7.63
C ILE A 226 -20.66 -30.08 -9.05
N LEU A 227 -19.82 -29.31 -9.73
CA LEU A 227 -19.58 -29.54 -11.17
C LEU A 227 -18.86 -30.88 -11.43
N SER A 228 -17.85 -31.22 -10.64
CA SER A 228 -17.12 -32.50 -10.79
C SER A 228 -18.01 -33.74 -10.54
N PRO A 229 -18.78 -33.84 -9.44
CA PRO A 229 -19.72 -34.96 -9.24
C PRO A 229 -20.82 -35.01 -10.29
N CYS A 230 -21.35 -33.86 -10.73
CA CYS A 230 -22.33 -33.83 -11.82
C CYS A 230 -21.72 -34.35 -13.13
N ALA A 231 -20.49 -33.96 -13.47
CA ALA A 231 -19.80 -34.48 -14.65
C ALA A 231 -19.61 -36.01 -14.57
N ILE A 232 -19.18 -36.53 -13.42
CA ILE A 232 -19.05 -37.98 -13.19
C ILE A 232 -20.41 -38.68 -13.31
N ALA A 233 -21.47 -38.13 -12.70
CA ALA A 233 -22.80 -38.70 -12.77
C ALA A 233 -23.35 -38.71 -14.21
N THR A 234 -23.16 -37.63 -14.98
CA THR A 234 -23.56 -37.60 -16.40
C THR A 234 -22.82 -38.64 -17.24
N ALA A 235 -21.56 -38.96 -16.91
CA ALA A 235 -20.82 -40.04 -17.56
C ALA A 235 -21.42 -41.42 -17.25
N TRP A 236 -21.83 -41.66 -16.00
CA TRP A 236 -22.53 -42.90 -15.61
C TRP A 236 -23.93 -43.02 -16.22
N PHE A 237 -24.69 -41.92 -16.28
CA PHE A 237 -26.05 -41.89 -16.82
C PHE A 237 -26.12 -41.44 -18.28
N ARG A 238 -25.04 -41.62 -19.05
CA ARG A 238 -24.92 -41.18 -20.45
C ARG A 238 -25.99 -41.74 -21.40
N THR A 239 -26.71 -42.78 -21.01
CA THR A 239 -27.84 -43.35 -21.78
C THR A 239 -29.14 -42.57 -21.59
N LEU A 240 -29.26 -41.79 -20.51
CA LEU A 240 -30.42 -40.94 -20.20
C LEU A 240 -30.22 -39.48 -20.64
N VAL A 241 -28.97 -39.08 -20.88
CA VAL A 241 -28.61 -37.73 -21.32
C VAL A 241 -28.37 -37.76 -22.84
N PRO A 242 -28.99 -36.87 -23.62
CA PRO A 242 -28.82 -36.85 -25.08
C PRO A 242 -27.34 -36.65 -25.46
N SER A 243 -26.93 -37.26 -26.58
CA SER A 243 -25.54 -37.22 -27.07
C SER A 243 -25.02 -35.79 -27.33
N SER A 244 -25.90 -34.78 -27.36
CA SER A 244 -25.54 -33.36 -27.41
C SER A 244 -24.69 -32.91 -26.22
N TRP A 245 -24.76 -33.59 -25.07
CA TRP A 245 -23.94 -33.28 -23.88
C TRP A 245 -22.43 -33.28 -24.17
N ILE A 246 -21.92 -34.21 -24.99
CA ILE A 246 -20.47 -34.27 -25.28
C ILE A 246 -20.01 -33.03 -26.04
N TYR A 247 -20.86 -32.47 -26.90
CA TYR A 247 -20.53 -31.26 -27.66
C TYR A 247 -20.56 -30.01 -26.76
N ILE A 248 -21.44 -29.97 -25.77
CA ILE A 248 -21.46 -28.92 -24.74
C ILE A 248 -20.21 -29.03 -23.86
N HIS A 249 -19.83 -30.24 -23.44
CA HIS A 249 -18.65 -30.48 -22.61
C HIS A 249 -17.34 -30.15 -23.34
N VAL A 250 -17.21 -30.53 -24.62
CA VAL A 250 -16.03 -30.21 -25.44
C VAL A 250 -16.00 -28.73 -25.83
N GLY A 251 -17.16 -28.09 -26.01
CA GLY A 251 -17.21 -26.65 -26.31
C GLY A 251 -16.96 -25.74 -25.11
N ALA A 252 -17.04 -26.25 -23.88
CA ALA A 252 -16.87 -25.48 -22.65
C ALA A 252 -15.51 -25.69 -21.95
N ASN A 253 -14.70 -26.66 -22.39
CA ASN A 253 -13.28 -26.82 -22.01
C ASN A 253 -12.39 -26.00 -22.93
#